data_AF-A0A1V9DJ75-F1
#
_entry.id   AF-A0A1V9DJ75-F1
#
_cell.length_a   1.000
_cell.length_b   1.000
_cell.length_c   1.000
_cell.angle_alpha   90.00
_cell.angle_beta   90.00
_cell.angle_gamma   90.00
#
_symmetry.space_group_name_H-M   'P 1'
#
loop_
_entity.id
_entity.type
_entity.pdbx_description
1 polymer ?
#
loop_
_entity_poly.entity_id
_entity_poly.type
_entity_poly.pdbx_seq_one_letter_code
_entity_poly.pdbx_strand_id
1 'polypeptide(L)'
;MKCKVDGCDRESDYISQQVCQKHYFRMLRYGTYELTTVGKRSFRSQNSKGYQMLHIPDHPLAMANGSVYEHRKVVYDRYGANLPPCEKCGKAVTWKTTHIDHKDEVVHHNEPDNLRVLCRACNVMRSRVHIPQHTVKGRHSVTYNGETKTPTEWSRDSRVRVSHSTIVRRLKSGMTAEEALFSEKVTHRSVKAKNRQPAYGEYQGPRKESRA
;
A
#
# COMPACT_ATOMS: atom_id res chain seq x y z
N MET A 1 44.09 2.57 39.49
CA MET A 1 43.05 3.09 40.42
C MET A 1 41.75 2.39 40.08
N LYS A 2 40.99 1.90 41.06
CA LYS A 2 39.78 1.13 40.78
C LYS A 2 38.63 1.98 40.25
N CYS A 3 37.72 1.36 39.51
CA CYS A 3 36.48 1.97 39.05
C CYS A 3 35.61 2.33 40.26
N LYS A 4 35.05 3.55 40.29
CA LYS A 4 34.21 4.05 41.39
C LYS A 4 32.80 3.44 41.49
N VAL A 5 32.47 2.49 40.62
CA VAL A 5 31.10 1.92 40.55
C VAL A 5 31.06 0.73 41.49
N ASP A 6 30.09 0.71 42.40
CA ASP A 6 29.95 -0.34 43.42
C ASP A 6 29.89 -1.74 42.80
N GLY A 7 30.69 -2.65 43.34
CA GLY A 7 30.83 -4.02 42.83
C GLY A 7 31.64 -4.15 41.54
N CYS A 8 32.45 -3.15 41.17
CA CYS A 8 33.32 -3.21 39.99
C CYS A 8 34.82 -3.21 40.34
N ASP A 9 35.47 -4.36 40.22
CA ASP A 9 36.91 -4.51 40.53
C ASP A 9 37.87 -4.14 39.38
N ARG A 10 37.33 -3.58 38.29
CA ARG A 10 38.12 -3.20 37.10
C ARG A 10 38.95 -1.94 37.37
N GLU A 11 40.11 -1.86 36.74
CA GLU A 11 40.89 -0.61 36.72
C GLU A 11 40.14 0.49 35.95
N SER A 12 40.36 1.74 36.38
CA SER A 12 39.83 2.90 35.67
C SER A 12 40.69 3.24 34.46
N ASP A 13 40.11 3.09 33.27
CA ASP A 13 40.71 3.56 32.02
C ASP A 13 40.56 5.09 31.85
N TYR A 14 39.55 5.68 32.50
CA TYR A 14 39.25 7.11 32.46
C TYR A 14 39.50 7.73 33.84
N ILE A 15 40.75 8.15 34.07
CA ILE A 15 41.30 8.55 35.37
C ILE A 15 40.53 9.74 35.98
N SER A 16 40.19 10.76 35.20
CA SER A 16 39.52 11.96 35.73
C SER A 16 38.08 11.69 36.16
N GLN A 17 37.39 10.75 35.53
CA GLN A 17 36.03 10.33 35.92
C GLN A 17 36.02 9.13 36.90
N GLN A 18 37.18 8.52 37.13
CA GLN A 18 37.41 7.33 37.97
C GLN A 18 36.54 6.13 37.57
N VAL A 19 36.41 5.87 36.26
CA VAL A 19 35.59 4.76 35.74
C VAL A 19 36.33 3.90 34.74
N CYS A 20 36.03 2.60 34.72
CA CYS A 20 36.50 1.69 33.67
C CYS A 20 35.80 1.99 32.34
N GLN A 21 36.37 1.51 31.24
CA GLN A 21 35.86 1.73 29.88
C GLN A 21 34.39 1.30 29.71
N LYS A 22 33.99 0.18 30.34
CA LYS A 22 32.61 -0.30 30.33
C LYS A 22 31.63 0.69 30.96
N HIS A 23 31.96 1.25 32.13
CA HIS A 23 31.10 2.20 32.84
C HIS A 23 31.12 3.59 32.20
N TYR A 24 32.25 4.00 31.63
CA TYR A 24 32.34 5.21 30.84
C TYR A 24 31.38 5.19 29.64
N PHE A 25 31.44 4.15 28.79
CA PHE A 25 30.54 4.04 27.64
C PHE A 25 29.07 3.84 28.02
N ARG A 26 28.80 3.20 29.16
CA ARG A 26 27.43 3.05 29.67
C ARG A 26 26.84 4.39 30.09
N MET A 27 27.62 5.21 30.81
CA MET A 27 27.23 6.57 31.17
C MET A 27 26.98 7.43 29.93
N LEU A 28 27.87 7.37 28.92
CA LEU A 28 27.65 8.09 27.67
C LEU A 28 26.38 7.65 26.92
N ARG A 29 26.05 6.36 26.96
CA ARG A 29 24.91 5.80 26.21
C ARG A 29 23.57 6.01 26.91
N TYR A 30 23.54 5.88 28.24
CA TYR A 30 22.29 5.80 29.02
C TYR A 30 22.17 6.82 30.14
N GLY A 31 23.23 7.60 30.42
CA GLY A 31 23.24 8.55 31.55
C GLY A 31 23.27 7.87 32.93
N THR A 32 23.56 6.57 33.00
CA THR A 32 23.62 5.80 34.25
C THR A 32 24.73 4.74 34.20
N TYR A 33 25.23 4.34 35.37
CA TYR A 33 26.14 3.19 35.52
C TYR A 33 25.38 1.87 35.73
N GLU A 34 24.09 1.93 36.06
CA GLU A 34 23.26 0.76 36.30
C GLU A 34 23.10 -0.10 35.04
N LEU A 35 22.98 -1.42 35.24
CA LEU A 35 22.77 -2.34 34.13
C LEU A 35 21.40 -2.07 33.49
N THR A 36 21.39 -1.36 32.36
CA THR A 36 20.19 -1.19 31.55
C THR A 36 19.91 -2.47 30.76
N THR A 37 18.89 -3.23 31.16
CA THR A 37 18.41 -4.42 30.45
C THR A 37 17.68 -4.08 29.15
N VAL A 38 17.13 -2.87 29.07
CA VAL A 38 16.45 -2.33 27.89
C VAL A 38 17.29 -1.18 27.36
N GLY A 39 17.83 -1.31 26.15
CA GLY A 39 18.57 -0.23 25.51
C GLY A 39 17.68 1.00 25.26
N LYS A 40 18.31 2.16 25.00
CA LYS A 40 17.65 3.40 24.61
C LYS A 40 16.97 3.18 23.27
N ARG A 41 15.69 2.83 23.30
CA ARG A 41 14.92 2.57 22.08
C ARG A 41 14.66 3.88 21.36
N SER A 42 14.90 3.89 20.05
CA SER A 42 14.54 5.05 19.23
C SER A 42 13.02 5.24 19.26
N PHE A 43 12.58 6.49 19.41
CA PHE A 43 11.16 6.83 19.30
C PHE A 43 10.60 6.48 17.92
N ARG A 44 11.41 6.72 16.88
CA ARG A 44 11.05 6.46 15.48
C ARG A 44 11.93 5.36 14.90
N SER A 45 11.32 4.42 14.21
CA SER A 45 12.01 3.37 13.44
C SER A 45 11.29 3.12 12.12
N GLN A 46 11.85 2.23 11.29
CA GLN A 46 11.22 1.76 10.05
C GLN A 46 11.13 0.24 10.07
N ASN A 47 10.10 -0.32 9.43
CA ASN A 47 10.04 -1.75 9.17
C ASN A 47 10.75 -2.10 7.86
N SER A 48 10.88 -3.40 7.57
CA SER A 48 11.49 -3.90 6.33
C SER A 48 10.79 -3.47 5.04
N LYS A 49 9.55 -2.97 5.13
CA LYS A 49 8.75 -2.47 4.01
C LYS A 49 8.79 -0.94 3.89
N GLY A 50 9.63 -0.26 4.67
CA GLY A 50 9.80 1.19 4.65
C GLY A 50 8.74 1.99 5.42
N TYR A 51 7.77 1.33 6.07
CA TYR A 51 6.78 2.05 6.89
C TYR A 51 7.43 2.61 8.14
N GLN A 52 7.16 3.88 8.42
CA GLN A 52 7.58 4.54 9.64
C GLN A 52 6.76 4.05 10.84
N MET A 53 7.46 3.79 11.95
CA MET A 53 6.92 3.26 13.19
C MET A 53 7.30 4.18 14.35
N LEU A 54 6.36 4.42 15.25
CA LEU A 54 6.53 5.26 16.43
C LEU A 54 6.34 4.43 17.70
N HIS A 55 7.24 4.52 18.67
CA HIS A 55 7.10 3.86 19.95
C HIS A 55 6.23 4.71 20.88
N ILE A 56 4.93 4.38 20.93
CA ILE A 56 3.92 5.04 21.75
C ILE A 56 3.08 3.94 22.41
N PRO A 57 3.55 3.36 23.53
CA PRO A 57 2.96 2.16 24.12
C PRO A 57 1.50 2.36 24.56
N ASP A 58 1.16 3.57 25.02
CA ASP A 58 -0.19 3.89 25.53
C ASP A 58 -1.19 4.28 24.42
N HIS A 59 -0.76 4.27 23.15
CA HIS A 59 -1.64 4.65 22.05
C HIS A 59 -2.71 3.57 21.81
N PRO A 60 -3.99 3.93 21.56
CA PRO A 60 -5.06 2.95 21.32
C PRO A 60 -4.83 1.99 20.14
N LEU A 61 -3.96 2.38 19.20
CA LEU A 61 -3.53 1.57 18.06
C LEU A 61 -2.14 0.93 18.22
N ALA A 62 -1.57 0.94 19.43
CA ALA A 62 -0.29 0.31 19.70
C ALA A 62 -0.39 -1.20 19.51
N MET A 63 0.65 -1.76 18.89
CA MET A 63 0.85 -3.21 18.82
C MET A 63 1.42 -3.72 20.15
N ALA A 64 1.51 -5.05 20.31
CA ALA A 64 2.03 -5.69 21.52
C ALA A 64 3.45 -5.22 21.93
N ASN A 65 4.26 -4.72 20.99
CA ASN A 65 5.59 -4.18 21.25
C ASN A 65 5.60 -2.67 21.58
N GLY A 66 4.42 -2.09 21.81
CA GLY A 66 4.20 -0.66 22.08
C GLY A 66 4.46 0.26 20.89
N SER A 67 4.54 -0.26 19.67
CA SER A 67 4.75 0.55 18.46
C SER A 67 3.47 0.75 17.66
N VAL A 68 3.34 1.90 17.03
CA VAL A 68 2.22 2.29 16.17
C VAL A 68 2.76 2.63 14.79
N TYR A 69 2.06 2.22 13.73
CA TYR A 69 2.34 2.73 12.39
C TYR A 69 1.99 4.21 12.29
N GLU A 70 2.94 5.02 11.83
CA GLU A 70 2.75 6.48 11.80
C GLU A 70 1.55 6.90 10.96
N HIS A 71 1.37 6.34 9.76
CA HIS A 71 0.20 6.61 8.93
C HIS A 71 -1.12 6.31 9.65
N ARG A 72 -1.17 5.30 10.54
CA ARG A 72 -2.37 5.01 11.33
C ARG A 72 -2.55 6.04 12.45
N LYS A 73 -1.46 6.43 13.10
CA LYS A 73 -1.49 7.48 14.13
C LYS A 73 -1.99 8.81 13.55
N VAL A 74 -1.45 9.25 12.41
CA VAL A 74 -1.85 10.52 11.76
C VAL A 74 -3.35 10.54 11.46
N VAL A 75 -3.90 9.44 10.94
CA VAL A 75 -5.34 9.35 10.69
C VAL A 75 -6.15 9.25 12.00
N TYR A 76 -5.61 8.62 13.03
CA TYR A 76 -6.22 8.58 14.36
C TYR A 76 -6.25 9.96 15.02
N ASP A 77 -5.19 10.76 14.91
CA ASP A 77 -5.18 12.14 15.42
C ASP A 77 -6.28 12.99 14.75
N ARG A 78 -6.60 12.71 13.48
CA ARG A 78 -7.63 13.43 12.73
C ARG A 78 -9.07 13.00 13.06
N TYR A 79 -9.33 11.70 13.18
CA TYR A 79 -10.70 11.16 13.29
C TYR A 79 -11.00 10.45 14.63
N GLY A 80 -9.98 10.23 15.45
CA GLY A 80 -10.07 9.47 16.70
C GLY A 80 -10.53 8.03 16.49
N ALA A 81 -11.38 7.56 17.38
CA ALA A 81 -11.92 6.20 17.36
C ALA A 81 -12.87 5.94 16.17
N ASN A 82 -13.49 6.99 15.61
CA ASN A 82 -14.55 6.89 14.61
C ASN A 82 -14.03 7.29 13.23
N LEU A 83 -13.84 6.30 12.35
CA LEU A 83 -13.37 6.54 11.00
C LEU A 83 -14.50 6.98 10.06
N PRO A 84 -14.22 7.86 9.08
CA PRO A 84 -15.13 8.03 7.96
C PRO A 84 -15.26 6.72 7.16
N PRO A 85 -16.33 6.58 6.35
CA PRO A 85 -16.45 5.46 5.44
C PRO A 85 -15.30 5.39 4.42
N CYS A 86 -15.15 4.24 3.76
CA CYS A 86 -14.19 4.04 2.68
C CYS A 86 -14.33 5.13 1.61
N GLU A 87 -13.26 5.88 1.34
CA GLU A 87 -13.25 7.00 0.38
C GLU A 87 -13.69 6.56 -1.04
N LYS A 88 -13.39 5.32 -1.44
CA LYS A 88 -13.70 4.81 -2.78
C LYS A 88 -15.12 4.27 -2.97
N CYS A 89 -15.72 3.68 -1.93
CA CYS A 89 -16.99 2.96 -2.10
C CYS A 89 -18.05 3.30 -1.05
N GLY A 90 -17.76 4.19 -0.10
CA GLY A 90 -18.69 4.59 0.95
C GLY A 90 -18.99 3.51 2.00
N LYS A 91 -18.35 2.33 1.93
CA LYS A 91 -18.57 1.26 2.91
C LYS A 91 -18.06 1.69 4.29
N ALA A 92 -18.90 1.54 5.32
CA ALA A 92 -18.50 1.74 6.71
C ALA A 92 -17.32 0.81 7.09
N VAL A 93 -16.34 1.37 7.80
CA VAL A 93 -15.14 0.66 8.24
C VAL A 93 -14.82 1.02 9.69
N THR A 94 -14.03 0.17 10.33
CA THR A 94 -13.50 0.38 11.68
C THR A 94 -11.99 0.22 11.67
N TRP A 95 -11.31 0.58 12.76
CA TRP A 95 -9.85 0.36 12.89
C TRP A 95 -9.40 -1.09 12.66
N LYS A 96 -10.31 -2.07 12.85
CA LYS A 96 -10.07 -3.50 12.57
C LYS A 96 -10.19 -3.86 11.08
N THR A 97 -11.00 -3.13 10.31
CA THR A 97 -11.34 -3.48 8.91
C THR A 97 -10.78 -2.52 7.87
N THR A 98 -10.36 -1.33 8.31
CA THR A 98 -9.80 -0.29 7.44
C THR A 98 -8.35 -0.58 7.04
N HIS A 99 -7.96 -0.04 5.91
CA HIS A 99 -6.58 0.17 5.48
C HIS A 99 -6.39 1.68 5.32
N ILE A 100 -5.33 2.21 5.95
CA ILE A 100 -4.90 3.57 5.70
C ILE A 100 -3.91 3.51 4.55
N ASP A 101 -4.27 4.15 3.45
CA ASP A 101 -3.57 4.06 2.17
C ASP A 101 -2.94 5.39 1.80
N HIS A 102 -1.73 5.33 1.23
CA HIS A 102 -1.03 6.46 0.64
C HIS A 102 -1.54 6.71 -0.78
N LYS A 103 -2.07 7.91 -1.04
CA LYS A 103 -2.64 8.28 -2.34
C LYS A 103 -1.58 8.27 -3.45
N ASP A 104 -0.36 8.66 -3.12
CA ASP A 104 0.82 8.66 -4.00
C ASP A 104 1.59 7.33 -4.06
N GLU A 105 1.15 6.32 -3.31
CA GLU A 105 1.83 5.03 -3.15
C GLU A 105 3.23 5.07 -2.49
N VAL A 106 3.62 6.18 -1.85
CA VAL A 106 4.91 6.31 -1.14
C VAL A 106 4.71 6.12 0.36
N VAL A 107 5.18 4.99 0.89
CA VAL A 107 4.87 4.50 2.25
C VAL A 107 5.35 5.38 3.42
N HIS A 108 6.26 6.33 3.16
CA HIS A 108 6.83 7.23 4.18
C HIS A 108 6.31 8.67 4.07
N HIS A 109 5.50 8.99 3.05
CA HIS A 109 4.80 10.28 2.92
C HIS A 109 3.53 10.27 3.77
N ASN A 110 3.69 10.50 5.07
CA ASN A 110 2.63 10.38 6.06
C ASN A 110 1.87 11.69 6.31
N GLU A 111 1.97 12.65 5.39
CA GLU A 111 1.21 13.89 5.45
C GLU A 111 -0.30 13.58 5.48
N PRO A 112 -1.07 14.23 6.37
CA PRO A 112 -2.49 13.90 6.56
C PRO A 112 -3.32 13.88 5.27
N ASP A 113 -3.00 14.72 4.28
CA ASP A 113 -3.76 14.83 3.03
C ASP A 113 -3.38 13.76 1.99
N ASN A 114 -2.20 13.16 2.11
CA ASN A 114 -1.77 12.03 1.31
C ASN A 114 -2.38 10.70 1.80
N LEU A 115 -2.92 10.67 3.02
CA LEU A 115 -3.52 9.48 3.60
C LEU A 115 -5.04 9.44 3.33
N ARG A 116 -5.55 8.24 3.06
CA ARG A 116 -6.99 7.98 2.91
C ARG A 116 -7.44 6.70 3.61
N VAL A 117 -8.72 6.67 3.96
CA VAL A 117 -9.37 5.53 4.60
C VAL A 117 -10.00 4.64 3.53
N LEU A 118 -9.56 3.38 3.42
CA LEU A 118 -10.10 2.40 2.46
C LEU A 118 -10.55 1.12 3.15
N CYS A 119 -11.57 0.47 2.61
CA CYS A 119 -11.85 -0.92 2.98
C CYS A 119 -10.83 -1.87 2.32
N ARG A 120 -10.63 -3.07 2.89
CA ARG A 120 -9.70 -4.09 2.35
C ARG A 120 -9.91 -4.36 0.85
N ALA A 121 -11.16 -4.48 0.40
CA ALA A 121 -11.47 -4.77 -0.99
C ALA A 121 -10.97 -3.65 -1.92
N CYS A 122 -11.27 -2.38 -1.59
CA CYS A 122 -10.81 -1.25 -2.39
C CYS A 122 -9.28 -1.11 -2.35
N ASN A 123 -8.64 -1.34 -1.19
CA ASN A 123 -7.19 -1.30 -1.07
C ASN A 123 -6.49 -2.36 -1.94
N VAL A 124 -7.04 -3.57 -2.02
CA VAL A 124 -6.47 -4.63 -2.88
C VAL A 124 -6.74 -4.36 -4.35
N MET A 125 -7.95 -3.88 -4.68
CA MET A 125 -8.37 -3.72 -6.07
C MET A 125 -7.78 -2.49 -6.74
N ARG A 126 -7.37 -1.46 -5.98
CA ARG A 126 -6.83 -0.21 -6.55
C ARG A 126 -5.61 -0.43 -7.43
N SER A 127 -4.72 -1.37 -7.10
CA SER A 127 -3.50 -1.63 -7.87
C SER A 127 -3.75 -2.40 -9.17
N ARG A 128 -4.96 -2.95 -9.38
CA ARG A 128 -5.27 -3.74 -10.59
C ARG A 128 -5.32 -2.89 -11.85
N VAL A 129 -5.44 -1.57 -11.73
CA VAL A 129 -5.34 -0.64 -12.87
C VAL A 129 -3.97 -0.67 -13.54
N HIS A 130 -2.94 -1.21 -12.87
CA HIS A 130 -1.60 -1.37 -13.45
C HIS A 130 -1.32 -2.76 -14.00
N ILE A 131 -2.30 -3.67 -13.93
CA ILE A 131 -2.17 -5.03 -14.46
C ILE A 131 -2.96 -5.09 -15.77
N PRO A 132 -2.29 -5.31 -16.92
CA PRO A 132 -3.00 -5.45 -18.18
C PRO A 132 -3.95 -6.64 -18.09
N GLN A 133 -5.26 -6.41 -18.19
CA GLN A 133 -6.22 -7.47 -17.85
C GLN A 133 -6.19 -8.64 -18.85
N HIS A 134 -5.72 -8.41 -20.08
CA HIS A 134 -5.57 -9.45 -21.09
C HIS A 134 -4.45 -10.47 -20.78
N THR A 135 -3.54 -10.17 -19.84
CA THR A 135 -2.49 -11.11 -19.41
C THR A 135 -2.91 -12.02 -18.25
N VAL A 136 -4.08 -11.75 -17.64
CA VAL A 136 -4.58 -12.54 -16.51
C VAL A 136 -5.09 -13.89 -17.00
N LYS A 137 -4.60 -14.99 -16.40
CA LYS A 137 -5.01 -16.36 -16.73
C LYS A 137 -6.53 -16.50 -16.78
N GLY A 138 -7.03 -17.12 -17.85
CA GLY A 138 -8.46 -17.38 -18.07
C GLY A 138 -9.24 -16.20 -18.64
N ARG A 139 -8.60 -15.04 -18.89
CA ARG A 139 -9.25 -13.93 -19.60
C ARG A 139 -9.03 -14.03 -21.10
N HIS A 140 -10.03 -13.59 -21.85
CA HIS A 140 -9.90 -13.42 -23.29
C HIS A 140 -8.99 -12.24 -23.61
N SER A 141 -8.03 -12.47 -24.50
CA SER A 141 -7.21 -11.45 -25.16
C SER A 141 -7.63 -11.34 -26.62
N VAL A 142 -7.66 -10.12 -27.14
CA VAL A 142 -7.95 -9.83 -28.55
C VAL A 142 -6.93 -8.83 -29.03
N THR A 143 -6.18 -9.20 -30.06
CA THR A 143 -5.14 -8.38 -30.66
C THR A 143 -5.62 -7.85 -32.00
N TYR A 144 -5.54 -6.54 -32.21
CA TYR A 144 -5.85 -5.88 -33.49
C TYR A 144 -4.95 -4.65 -33.64
N ASN A 145 -4.33 -4.48 -34.82
CA ASN A 145 -3.39 -3.40 -35.14
C ASN A 145 -2.28 -3.19 -34.08
N GLY A 146 -1.67 -4.27 -33.61
CA GLY A 146 -0.58 -4.25 -32.63
C GLY A 146 -1.01 -3.98 -31.18
N GLU A 147 -2.30 -3.69 -30.93
CA GLU A 147 -2.82 -3.47 -29.59
C GLU A 147 -3.55 -4.72 -29.08
N THR A 148 -3.24 -5.14 -27.86
CA THR A 148 -3.92 -6.28 -27.20
C THR A 148 -4.74 -5.79 -26.01
N LYS A 149 -6.04 -6.10 -26.04
CA LYS A 149 -7.01 -5.73 -25.01
C LYS A 149 -7.96 -6.89 -24.74
N THR A 150 -8.63 -6.85 -23.59
CA THR A 150 -9.77 -7.73 -23.35
C THR A 150 -10.98 -7.30 -24.19
N PRO A 151 -11.94 -8.20 -24.47
CA PRO A 151 -13.20 -7.84 -25.11
C PRO A 151 -13.96 -6.70 -24.40
N THR A 152 -13.85 -6.62 -23.08
CA THR A 152 -14.47 -5.54 -22.29
C THR A 152 -13.81 -4.20 -22.55
N GLU A 153 -12.47 -4.17 -22.60
CA GLU A 153 -11.73 -2.95 -22.97
C GLU A 153 -12.03 -2.55 -24.41
N TRP A 154 -12.01 -3.48 -25.36
CA TRP A 154 -12.40 -3.21 -26.75
C TRP A 154 -13.82 -2.68 -26.90
N SER A 155 -14.79 -3.20 -26.14
CA SER A 155 -16.17 -2.70 -26.21
C SER A 155 -16.30 -1.21 -25.86
N ARG A 156 -15.35 -0.65 -25.08
CA ARG A 156 -15.31 0.77 -24.73
C ARG A 156 -14.76 1.65 -25.84
N ASP A 157 -14.02 1.08 -26.79
CA ASP A 157 -13.52 1.81 -27.95
C ASP A 157 -14.67 2.50 -28.71
N SER A 158 -14.44 3.73 -29.16
CA SER A 158 -15.46 4.51 -29.87
C SER A 158 -15.86 3.83 -31.19
N ARG A 159 -14.91 3.16 -31.85
CA ARG A 159 -15.07 2.44 -33.12
C ARG A 159 -15.85 1.13 -32.98
N VAL A 160 -15.82 0.52 -31.80
CA VAL A 160 -16.50 -0.76 -31.54
C VAL A 160 -17.96 -0.51 -31.16
N ARG A 161 -18.89 -1.10 -31.90
CA ARG A 161 -20.34 -0.93 -31.68
C ARG A 161 -20.94 -2.05 -30.81
N VAL A 162 -20.30 -3.21 -30.76
CA VAL A 162 -20.79 -4.43 -30.11
C VAL A 162 -20.36 -4.56 -28.65
N SER A 163 -21.08 -5.38 -27.90
CA SER A 163 -20.75 -5.66 -26.49
C SER A 163 -19.60 -6.67 -26.37
N HIS A 164 -18.94 -6.70 -25.21
CA HIS A 164 -17.88 -7.66 -24.91
C HIS A 164 -18.32 -9.13 -25.11
N SER A 165 -19.55 -9.49 -24.73
CA SER A 165 -20.07 -10.85 -24.90
C SER A 165 -20.28 -11.19 -26.37
N THR A 166 -20.69 -10.22 -27.19
CA THR A 166 -20.78 -10.37 -28.63
C THR A 166 -19.40 -10.59 -29.27
N ILE A 167 -18.38 -9.82 -28.86
CA ILE A 167 -17.00 -10.00 -29.33
C ILE A 167 -16.52 -11.42 -29.01
N VAL A 168 -16.69 -11.87 -27.76
CA VAL A 168 -16.33 -13.26 -27.36
C VAL A 168 -17.06 -14.30 -28.18
N ARG A 169 -18.37 -14.13 -28.39
CA ARG A 169 -19.17 -15.06 -29.21
C ARG A 169 -18.65 -15.13 -30.64
N ARG A 170 -18.38 -13.99 -31.28
CA ARG A 170 -17.86 -13.92 -32.65
C ARG A 170 -16.54 -14.65 -32.80
N LEU A 171 -15.60 -14.44 -31.87
CA LEU A 171 -14.31 -15.14 -31.84
C LEU A 171 -14.51 -16.66 -31.67
N LYS A 172 -15.41 -17.08 -30.78
CA LYS A 172 -15.74 -18.51 -30.60
C LYS A 172 -16.41 -19.13 -31.83
N SER A 173 -17.08 -18.33 -32.65
CA SER A 173 -17.64 -18.74 -33.94
C SER A 173 -16.62 -18.71 -35.08
N GLY A 174 -15.34 -18.44 -34.81
CA GLY A 174 -14.27 -18.47 -35.80
C GLY A 174 -14.03 -17.16 -36.56
N MET A 175 -14.70 -16.06 -36.20
CA MET A 175 -14.41 -14.75 -36.79
C MET A 175 -13.01 -14.26 -36.41
N THR A 176 -12.38 -13.53 -37.32
CA THR A 176 -11.12 -12.81 -37.05
C THR A 176 -11.32 -11.72 -36.00
N ALA A 177 -10.21 -11.20 -35.44
CA ALA A 177 -10.27 -10.10 -34.47
C ALA A 177 -10.95 -8.85 -35.08
N GLU A 178 -10.64 -8.52 -36.33
CA GLU A 178 -11.24 -7.39 -37.04
C GLU A 178 -12.76 -7.55 -37.20
N GLU A 179 -13.21 -8.68 -37.72
CA GLU A 179 -14.65 -8.97 -37.88
C GLU A 179 -15.37 -9.02 -36.52
N ALA A 180 -14.73 -9.62 -35.51
CA ALA A 180 -15.29 -9.71 -34.17
C ALA A 180 -15.57 -8.32 -33.59
N LEU A 181 -14.66 -7.37 -33.81
CA LEU A 181 -14.72 -6.01 -33.28
C LEU A 181 -15.63 -5.07 -34.09
N PHE A 182 -15.54 -5.12 -35.43
CA PHE A 182 -16.06 -4.05 -36.28
C PHE A 182 -17.24 -4.45 -37.18
N SER A 183 -17.52 -5.74 -37.37
CA SER A 183 -18.67 -6.15 -38.18
C SER A 183 -19.98 -5.61 -37.62
N GLU A 184 -20.91 -5.26 -38.51
CA GLU A 184 -22.21 -4.73 -38.14
C GLU A 184 -22.96 -5.67 -37.19
N LYS A 185 -23.80 -5.07 -36.35
CA LYS A 185 -24.73 -5.86 -35.54
C LYS A 185 -25.78 -6.46 -36.45
N VAL A 186 -26.14 -7.70 -36.19
CA VAL A 186 -27.30 -8.31 -36.87
C VAL A 186 -28.59 -7.65 -36.39
N THR A 187 -28.70 -7.43 -35.08
CA THR A 187 -29.88 -6.83 -34.42
C THR A 187 -29.53 -5.49 -33.75
N HIS A 188 -30.54 -4.65 -33.50
CA HIS A 188 -30.40 -3.33 -32.87
C HIS A 188 -29.29 -2.46 -33.51
N ARG A 189 -29.30 -2.36 -34.84
CA ARG A 189 -28.24 -1.71 -35.64
C ARG A 189 -28.02 -0.24 -35.32
N SER A 190 -29.05 0.48 -34.87
CA SER A 190 -28.95 1.92 -34.56
C SER A 190 -28.36 2.19 -33.18
N VAL A 191 -28.43 1.25 -32.23
CA VAL A 191 -28.10 1.49 -30.82
C VAL A 191 -26.70 0.98 -30.50
N LYS A 192 -25.83 1.78 -29.86
CA LYS A 192 -24.52 1.32 -29.35
C LYS A 192 -24.71 0.42 -28.12
N ALA A 193 -23.88 -0.62 -27.98
CA ALA A 193 -23.96 -1.48 -26.79
C ALA A 193 -23.59 -0.69 -25.53
N LYS A 194 -24.28 -0.95 -24.41
CA LYS A 194 -23.91 -0.37 -23.11
C LYS A 194 -22.61 -0.99 -22.64
N ASN A 195 -21.65 -0.14 -22.28
CA ASN A 195 -20.34 -0.57 -21.82
C ASN A 195 -20.27 -0.57 -20.29
N ARG A 196 -19.63 -1.58 -19.72
CA ARG A 196 -19.42 -1.67 -18.27
C ARG A 196 -18.22 -0.82 -17.89
N GLN A 197 -18.42 0.20 -17.06
CA GLN A 197 -17.30 0.95 -16.48
C GLN A 197 -16.65 0.16 -15.33
N PRO A 198 -15.31 0.10 -15.26
CA PRO A 198 -14.63 -0.56 -14.15
C PRO A 198 -14.74 0.30 -12.88
N ALA A 199 -15.17 -0.31 -11.77
CA ALA A 199 -15.38 0.39 -10.49
C ALA A 199 -14.10 1.02 -9.90
N TYR A 200 -12.91 0.61 -10.37
CA TYR A 200 -11.62 1.02 -9.83
C TYR A 200 -10.76 1.83 -10.81
N GLY A 201 -11.29 2.15 -11.99
CA GLY A 201 -10.57 2.85 -13.06
C GLY A 201 -10.15 1.95 -14.22
N GLU A 202 -9.79 2.58 -15.34
CA GLU A 202 -9.24 1.91 -16.52
C GLU A 202 -7.76 1.53 -16.33
N TYR A 203 -7.21 0.77 -17.27
CA TYR A 203 -5.79 0.42 -17.25
C TYR A 203 -4.92 1.68 -17.42
N GLN A 204 -3.97 1.88 -16.51
CA GLN A 204 -3.12 3.08 -16.43
C GLN A 204 -1.67 2.82 -16.86
N GLY A 205 -1.39 1.66 -17.47
CA GLY A 205 -0.03 1.22 -17.75
C GLY A 205 0.61 0.50 -16.54
N PRO A 206 1.76 -0.17 -16.76
CA PRO A 206 2.47 -0.84 -15.68
C PRO A 206 2.90 0.19 -14.62
N ARG A 207 3.07 -0.26 -13.39
CA ARG A 207 3.65 0.60 -12.35
C ARG A 207 5.01 1.09 -12.82
N LYS A 208 5.23 2.40 -12.77
CA LYS A 208 6.57 2.95 -12.95
C LYS A 208 7.43 2.36 -11.85
N GLU A 209 8.51 1.68 -12.21
CA GLU A 209 9.51 1.29 -11.22
C GLU A 209 10.00 2.57 -10.56
N SER A 210 9.71 2.72 -9.26
CA SER A 210 10.39 3.74 -8.46
C SER A 210 11.86 3.36 -8.48
N ARG A 211 12.69 4.11 -9.22
CA ARG A 211 14.15 4.01 -9.10
C ARG A 211 14.46 4.15 -7.61
N ALA A 212 15.02 3.10 -7.04
CA ALA A 212 15.49 3.05 -5.67
C ALA A 212 16.57 4.11 -5.43
#